data_AF-A0A2V8JMX0-F1
#
_entry.id   AF-A0A2V8JMX0-F1
#
_cell.length_a   1.000
_cell.length_b   1.000
_cell.length_c   1.000
_cell.angle_alpha   90.00
_cell.angle_beta   90.00
_cell.angle_gamma   90.00
#
_symmetry.space_group_name_H-M   'P 1'
#
loop_
_entity.id
_entity.type
_entity.pdbx_description
1 polymer ?
#
loop_
_entity_poly.entity_id
_entity_poly.type
_entity_poly.pdbx_seq_one_letter_code
_entity_poly.pdbx_strand_id
1 'polypeptide(L)'
;MLANSVLQSVALWLGLLLPSVSILQKFFGSIGIGIYCLGAAFGIWVSRLALRISERSALCLSIAVFVALGLFFVVVYPAVNVQVPGLGGDDDDAMNIGALELIHGHFPYYVRTYLGNEIHHLPGALLLAAPFVILGTSGLQNLAWLIMFFFVLCRQLGRASAALRWFLLFLFSPIVLQQVATGVGHVTNAIYVMLGLWWLVTAERKILPALAWGVTLASRANFLLLIPLAFGWLNSRYGWRCSANWLLWTCFSCAVLTVPFYFHDPSNFSPLQAVDRLSQFDDVIPHAGWAIAILMLSASIVLAGTPMRTASNLWRNCALVQAVPVIIGSLLGRDLGFLAYGTFFLCFVIFTAATADQVESSSKR
;
A
#
# COMPACT_ATOMS: atom_id res chain seq x y z
N MET A 1 1.68 1.35 29.99
CA MET A 1 0.60 1.79 29.07
C MET A 1 0.94 3.13 28.39
N LEU A 2 1.28 4.19 29.13
CA LEU A 2 1.62 5.51 28.55
C LEU A 2 2.78 5.52 27.53
N ALA A 3 3.89 4.83 27.81
CA ALA A 3 5.03 4.77 26.87
C ALA A 3 4.66 4.10 25.53
N ASN A 4 3.82 3.06 25.56
CA ASN A 4 3.36 2.36 24.36
C ASN A 4 2.41 3.23 23.53
N SER A 5 1.51 3.99 24.18
CA SER A 5 0.58 4.88 23.49
C SER A 5 1.30 6.06 22.81
N VAL A 6 2.38 6.56 23.41
CA VAL A 6 3.22 7.62 22.82
C VAL A 6 3.99 7.08 21.62
N LEU A 7 4.65 5.94 21.74
CA LEU A 7 5.40 5.33 20.63
C LEU A 7 4.49 5.03 19.43
N GLN A 8 3.26 4.56 19.67
CA GLN A 8 2.26 4.37 18.62
C GLN A 8 1.85 5.69 17.95
N SER A 9 1.65 6.76 18.72
CA SER A 9 1.34 8.08 18.15
C SER A 9 2.49 8.60 17.29
N VAL A 10 3.73 8.42 17.73
CA VAL A 10 4.92 8.83 16.96
C VAL A 10 5.03 8.02 15.67
N ALA A 11 4.84 6.69 15.73
CA ALA A 11 4.88 5.84 14.54
C ALA A 11 3.78 6.21 13.53
N LEU A 12 2.56 6.50 14.01
CA LEU A 12 1.45 6.95 13.18
C LEU A 12 1.72 8.32 12.56
N TRP A 13 2.29 9.24 13.34
CA TRP A 13 2.66 10.57 12.89
C TRP A 13 3.74 10.53 11.81
N LEU A 14 4.82 9.75 12.01
CA LEU A 14 5.82 9.49 10.99
C LEU A 14 5.21 8.81 9.76
N GLY A 15 4.27 7.89 9.99
CA GLY A 15 3.54 7.19 8.94
C GLY A 15 2.78 8.13 8.01
N LEU A 16 2.16 9.18 8.54
CA LEU A 16 1.45 10.21 7.76
C LEU A 16 2.41 11.23 7.12
N LEU A 17 3.45 11.62 7.87
CA LEU A 17 4.39 12.67 7.47
C LEU A 17 5.27 12.21 6.32
N LEU A 18 6.05 11.14 6.51
CA LEU A 18 7.10 10.73 5.56
C LEU A 18 6.56 10.60 4.12
N PRO A 19 5.45 9.88 3.86
CA PRO A 19 4.91 9.74 2.51
C PRO A 19 4.51 11.05 1.84
N SER A 20 4.20 12.08 2.64
CA SER A 20 3.64 13.35 2.19
C SER A 20 4.69 14.45 2.04
N VAL A 21 5.90 14.27 2.60
CA VAL A 21 6.95 15.32 2.63
C VAL A 21 7.31 15.83 1.25
N SER A 22 7.52 14.94 0.27
CA SER A 22 7.94 15.33 -1.08
C SER A 22 6.89 16.20 -1.78
N ILE A 23 5.61 15.86 -1.62
CA ILE A 23 4.48 16.63 -2.19
C ILE A 23 4.34 17.97 -1.49
N LEU A 24 4.39 17.97 -0.15
CA LEU A 24 4.30 19.21 0.62
C LEU A 24 5.44 20.16 0.30
N GLN A 25 6.66 19.64 0.17
CA GLN A 25 7.81 20.44 -0.25
C GLN A 25 7.61 21.00 -1.66
N LYS A 26 7.13 20.19 -2.61
CA LYS A 26 6.94 20.59 -4.01
C LYS A 26 5.92 21.72 -4.17
N PHE A 27 4.80 21.67 -3.44
CA PHE A 27 3.70 22.62 -3.64
C PHE A 27 3.65 23.76 -2.60
N PHE A 28 4.16 23.53 -1.39
CA PHE A 28 4.00 24.45 -0.26
C PHE A 28 5.32 24.77 0.48
N GLY A 29 6.44 24.19 0.05
CA GLY A 29 7.74 24.35 0.67
C GLY A 29 7.80 23.91 2.14
N SER A 30 8.84 24.36 2.85
CA SER A 30 9.08 23.97 4.24
C SER A 30 7.99 24.43 5.21
N ILE A 31 7.30 25.53 4.90
CA ILE A 31 6.18 26.04 5.70
C ILE A 31 5.00 25.06 5.63
N GLY A 32 4.68 24.55 4.44
CA GLY A 32 3.63 23.54 4.27
C GLY A 32 3.92 22.26 5.05
N ILE A 33 5.18 21.82 5.08
CA ILE A 33 5.60 20.68 5.91
C ILE A 33 5.35 20.97 7.40
N GLY A 34 5.73 22.16 7.89
CA GLY A 34 5.53 22.57 9.28
C GLY A 34 4.06 22.60 9.69
N ILE A 35 3.19 23.18 8.84
CA ILE A 35 1.74 23.22 9.06
C ILE A 35 1.16 21.79 9.08
N TYR A 36 1.56 20.96 8.12
CA TYR A 36 1.08 19.58 8.05
C TYR A 36 1.54 18.73 9.23
N CYS A 37 2.79 18.91 9.68
CA CYS A 37 3.34 18.27 10.87
C CYS A 37 2.44 18.49 12.10
N LEU A 38 2.05 19.74 12.36
CA LEU A 38 1.15 20.10 13.46
C LEU A 38 -0.27 19.56 13.21
N GLY A 39 -0.77 19.69 11.99
CA GLY A 39 -2.09 19.18 11.59
C GLY A 39 -2.21 17.66 11.76
N ALA A 40 -1.18 16.90 11.40
CA ALA A 40 -1.16 15.44 11.55
C ALA A 40 -1.14 15.03 13.02
N ALA A 41 -0.37 15.72 13.87
CA ALA A 41 -0.37 15.49 15.32
C ALA A 41 -1.76 15.78 15.92
N PHE A 42 -2.39 16.88 15.51
CA PHE A 42 -3.75 17.22 15.93
C PHE A 42 -4.78 16.19 15.44
N GLY A 43 -4.69 15.76 14.17
CA GLY A 43 -5.56 14.75 13.58
C GLY A 43 -5.50 13.41 14.32
N ILE A 44 -4.29 12.97 14.73
CA ILE A 44 -4.10 11.76 15.55
C ILE A 44 -4.74 11.93 16.93
N TRP A 45 -4.57 13.09 17.54
CA TRP A 45 -5.21 13.36 18.82
C TRP A 45 -6.73 13.30 18.70
N VAL A 46 -7.31 13.95 17.69
CA VAL A 46 -8.75 13.95 17.41
C VAL A 46 -9.27 12.55 17.08
N SER A 47 -8.55 11.74 16.30
CA SER A 47 -9.00 10.40 15.91
C SER A 47 -9.16 9.44 17.11
N ARG A 48 -8.36 9.68 18.16
CA ARG A 48 -8.41 8.96 19.44
C ARG A 48 -9.44 9.51 20.42
N LEU A 49 -9.95 10.72 20.21
CA LEU A 49 -11.06 11.22 21.00
C LEU A 49 -12.29 10.36 20.73
N ALA A 50 -12.99 9.97 21.81
CA ALA A 50 -14.26 9.27 21.75
C ALA A 50 -15.40 10.23 21.36
N LEU A 51 -15.26 10.91 20.22
CA LEU A 51 -16.28 11.78 19.67
C LEU A 51 -17.57 10.96 19.47
N ARG A 52 -18.66 11.42 20.09
CA ARG A 52 -19.95 10.76 20.07
C ARG A 52 -20.65 11.03 18.74
N ILE A 53 -20.27 10.26 17.72
CA ILE A 53 -20.97 10.23 16.44
C ILE A 53 -21.89 9.00 16.46
N SER A 54 -23.18 9.18 16.17
CA SER A 54 -24.10 8.06 16.03
C SER A 54 -23.69 7.18 14.84
N GLU A 55 -23.90 5.87 14.91
CA GLU A 55 -23.50 4.98 13.80
C GLU A 55 -24.24 5.32 12.49
N ARG A 56 -25.49 5.80 12.57
CA ARG A 56 -26.24 6.29 11.40
C ARG A 56 -25.57 7.52 10.79
N SER A 57 -25.21 8.51 11.62
CA SER A 57 -24.51 9.72 11.16
C SER A 57 -23.14 9.38 10.56
N ALA A 58 -22.40 8.43 11.15
CA ALA A 58 -21.13 7.97 10.62
C ALA A 58 -21.29 7.32 9.24
N LEU A 59 -22.30 6.48 9.03
CA LEU A 59 -22.58 5.90 7.72
C LEU A 59 -22.94 6.97 6.69
N CYS A 60 -23.84 7.91 7.02
CA CYS A 60 -24.19 9.02 6.11
C CYS A 60 -22.96 9.87 5.76
N LEU A 61 -22.12 10.20 6.75
CA LEU A 61 -20.90 10.96 6.52
C LEU A 61 -19.88 10.17 5.68
N SER A 62 -19.80 8.84 5.85
CA SER A 62 -18.95 7.99 5.02
C SER A 62 -19.40 8.02 3.55
N ILE A 63 -20.71 7.91 3.30
CA ILE A 63 -21.28 8.05 1.94
C ILE A 63 -20.94 9.43 1.36
N ALA A 64 -21.14 10.50 2.13
CA ALA A 64 -20.81 11.86 1.70
C ALA A 64 -19.32 12.01 1.36
N VAL A 65 -18.42 11.41 2.14
CA VAL A 65 -16.97 11.40 1.88
C VAL A 65 -16.66 10.68 0.56
N PHE A 66 -17.26 9.52 0.29
CA PHE A 66 -17.03 8.80 -0.98
C PHE A 66 -17.61 9.54 -2.18
N VAL A 67 -18.77 10.18 -2.03
CA VAL A 67 -19.32 11.07 -3.08
C VAL A 67 -18.37 12.23 -3.33
N ALA A 68 -17.85 12.87 -2.28
CA ALA A 68 -16.89 13.96 -2.41
C ALA A 68 -15.58 13.50 -3.08
N LEU A 69 -15.05 12.31 -2.74
CA LEU A 69 -13.88 11.73 -3.40
C LEU A 69 -14.14 11.42 -4.88
N GLY A 70 -15.32 10.91 -5.21
CA GLY A 70 -15.72 10.65 -6.60
C GLY A 70 -15.83 11.94 -7.41
N LEU A 71 -16.47 12.98 -6.86
CA LEU A 71 -16.55 14.30 -7.48
C LEU A 71 -15.16 14.93 -7.63
N PHE A 72 -14.33 14.84 -6.59
CA PHE A 72 -12.94 15.30 -6.62
C PHE A 72 -12.16 14.61 -7.75
N PHE A 73 -12.27 13.28 -7.87
CA PHE A 73 -11.63 12.52 -8.95
C PHE A 73 -12.14 12.99 -10.33
N VAL A 74 -13.46 13.04 -10.54
CA VAL A 74 -14.04 13.42 -11.84
C VAL A 74 -13.64 14.84 -12.28
N VAL A 75 -13.50 15.77 -11.32
CA VAL A 75 -13.13 17.16 -11.63
C VAL A 75 -11.63 17.33 -11.80
N VAL A 76 -10.82 16.73 -10.93
CA VAL A 76 -9.37 17.01 -10.85
C VAL A 76 -8.56 16.08 -11.76
N TYR A 77 -8.93 14.80 -11.87
CA TYR A 77 -8.17 13.83 -12.66
C TYR A 77 -7.99 14.24 -14.12
N PRO A 78 -9.04 14.67 -14.87
CA PRO A 78 -8.87 15.10 -16.25
C PRO A 78 -7.99 16.36 -16.40
N ALA A 79 -7.98 17.25 -15.39
CA ALA A 79 -7.19 18.47 -15.42
C ALA A 79 -5.70 18.21 -15.17
N VAL A 80 -5.36 17.17 -14.40
CA VAL A 80 -3.98 16.83 -14.06
C VAL A 80 -3.40 15.77 -15.00
N ASN A 81 -4.22 14.87 -15.54
CA ASN A 81 -3.80 13.84 -16.50
C ASN A 81 -3.82 14.35 -17.95
N VAL A 82 -3.04 15.41 -18.23
CA VAL A 82 -2.93 16.02 -19.57
C VAL A 82 -1.95 15.30 -20.50
N GLN A 83 -1.16 14.33 -20.00
CA GLN A 83 -0.16 13.57 -20.76
C GLN A 83 0.83 14.44 -21.58
N VAL A 84 1.16 15.62 -21.05
CA VAL A 84 2.16 16.51 -21.66
C VAL A 84 3.48 16.41 -20.90
N PRO A 85 4.62 16.18 -21.58
CA PRO A 85 5.93 16.16 -20.95
C PRO A 85 6.18 17.40 -20.08
N GLY A 86 6.63 17.19 -18.83
CA GLY A 86 6.90 18.25 -17.86
C GLY A 86 5.70 18.73 -17.03
N LEU A 87 4.47 18.32 -17.37
CA LEU A 87 3.25 18.73 -16.64
C LEU A 87 2.64 17.63 -15.76
N GLY A 88 3.24 16.43 -15.70
CA GLY A 88 2.70 15.29 -14.95
C GLY A 88 3.69 14.15 -14.74
N GLY A 89 3.23 13.12 -14.04
CA GLY A 89 3.87 11.80 -14.01
C GLY A 89 3.08 10.81 -14.86
N ASP A 90 3.59 9.61 -15.03
CA ASP A 90 3.12 8.62 -16.00
C ASP A 90 2.86 7.23 -15.41
N ASP A 91 2.80 7.10 -14.08
CA ASP A 91 2.55 5.80 -13.43
C ASP A 91 1.13 5.27 -13.72
N ASP A 92 0.13 6.15 -13.85
CA ASP A 92 -1.23 5.76 -14.24
C ASP A 92 -1.34 5.44 -15.74
N ASP A 93 -0.59 6.16 -16.59
CA ASP A 93 -0.42 5.86 -18.01
C ASP A 93 0.21 4.48 -18.22
N ALA A 94 1.30 4.16 -17.50
CA ALA A 94 1.92 2.83 -17.53
C ALA A 94 0.93 1.72 -17.17
N MET A 95 0.05 1.96 -16.18
CA MET A 95 -0.98 1.01 -15.79
C MET A 95 -2.07 0.87 -16.86
N ASN A 96 -2.51 1.98 -17.46
CA ASN A 96 -3.52 2.00 -18.51
C ASN A 96 -3.06 1.22 -19.74
N ILE A 97 -1.89 1.57 -20.28
CA ILE A 97 -1.35 0.95 -21.50
C ILE A 97 -1.03 -0.52 -21.22
N GLY A 98 -0.37 -0.85 -20.10
CA GLY A 98 -0.04 -2.23 -19.77
C GLY A 98 -1.25 -3.13 -19.60
N ALA A 99 -2.31 -2.66 -18.94
CA ALA A 99 -3.55 -3.42 -18.82
C ALA A 99 -4.29 -3.52 -20.16
N LEU A 100 -4.25 -2.49 -21.00
CA LEU A 100 -4.85 -2.51 -22.34
C LEU A 100 -4.17 -3.53 -23.26
N GLU A 101 -2.83 -3.58 -23.28
CA GLU A 101 -2.08 -4.60 -24.04
C GLU A 101 -2.42 -6.01 -23.53
N LEU A 102 -2.52 -6.19 -22.21
CA LEU A 102 -2.94 -7.46 -21.63
C LEU A 102 -4.36 -7.87 -22.07
N ILE A 103 -5.30 -6.92 -22.12
CA ILE A 103 -6.68 -7.15 -22.60
C ILE A 103 -6.68 -7.57 -24.08
N HIS A 104 -5.80 -6.99 -24.90
CA HIS A 104 -5.64 -7.37 -26.30
C HIS A 104 -4.84 -8.68 -26.50
N GLY A 105 -4.35 -9.30 -25.43
CA GLY A 105 -3.56 -10.53 -25.50
C GLY A 105 -2.12 -10.31 -25.99
N HIS A 106 -1.65 -9.06 -25.97
CA HIS A 106 -0.28 -8.71 -26.32
C HIS A 106 0.63 -8.73 -25.09
N PHE A 107 1.94 -8.80 -25.34
CA PHE A 107 2.94 -8.68 -24.29
C PHE A 107 3.05 -7.22 -23.84
N PRO A 108 2.69 -6.88 -22.59
CA PRO A 108 2.52 -5.49 -22.18
C PRO A 108 3.85 -4.75 -22.02
N TYR A 109 4.99 -5.43 -21.95
CA TYR A 109 6.26 -4.80 -21.62
C TYR A 109 7.04 -4.26 -22.83
N TYR A 110 6.48 -4.35 -24.05
CA TYR A 110 7.08 -3.75 -25.24
C TYR A 110 6.74 -2.26 -25.41
N VAL A 111 5.66 -1.81 -24.80
CA VAL A 111 5.18 -0.44 -24.92
C VAL A 111 5.78 0.44 -23.83
N ARG A 112 5.83 1.74 -24.11
CA ARG A 112 6.35 2.76 -23.20
C ARG A 112 5.28 3.80 -22.93
N THR A 113 5.41 4.48 -21.80
CA THR A 113 4.54 5.60 -21.45
C THR A 113 4.77 6.80 -22.35
N TYR A 114 3.92 7.82 -22.23
CA TYR A 114 4.11 9.09 -22.94
C TYR A 114 5.43 9.82 -22.57
N LEU A 115 6.04 9.49 -21.43
CA LEU A 115 7.38 9.99 -21.03
C LEU A 115 8.53 9.07 -21.47
N GLY A 116 8.22 7.97 -22.18
CA GLY A 116 9.21 7.01 -22.64
C GLY A 116 9.71 6.05 -21.56
N ASN A 117 9.05 6.01 -20.39
CA ASN A 117 9.38 5.06 -19.33
C ASN A 117 8.80 3.67 -19.63
N GLU A 118 9.45 2.66 -19.07
CA GLU A 118 9.00 1.27 -19.16
C GLU A 118 7.90 0.96 -18.14
N ILE A 119 7.13 -0.09 -18.41
CA ILE A 119 6.11 -0.56 -17.48
C ILE A 119 6.76 -1.36 -16.36
N HIS A 120 6.86 -0.79 -15.15
CA HIS A 120 7.47 -1.45 -13.97
C HIS A 120 6.50 -2.33 -13.16
N HIS A 121 5.23 -2.39 -13.55
CA HIS A 121 4.19 -3.14 -12.84
C HIS A 121 4.26 -4.63 -13.15
N LEU A 122 4.21 -5.50 -12.12
CA LEU A 122 4.07 -6.94 -12.35
C LEU A 122 2.66 -7.28 -12.88
N PRO A 123 2.48 -8.42 -13.56
CA PRO A 123 1.24 -8.74 -14.28
C PRO A 123 -0.03 -8.75 -13.41
N GLY A 124 0.09 -9.07 -12.12
CA GLY A 124 -1.04 -9.03 -11.19
C GLY A 124 -1.59 -7.63 -10.99
N ALA A 125 -0.77 -6.58 -11.04
CA ALA A 125 -1.27 -5.19 -10.99
C ALA A 125 -2.07 -4.85 -12.24
N LEU A 126 -1.58 -5.25 -13.42
CA LEU A 126 -2.25 -5.03 -14.70
C LEU A 126 -3.61 -5.77 -14.73
N LEU A 127 -3.64 -7.01 -14.24
CA LEU A 127 -4.87 -7.80 -14.12
C LEU A 127 -5.91 -7.15 -13.20
N LEU A 128 -5.48 -6.62 -12.05
CA LEU A 128 -6.36 -5.93 -11.11
C LEU A 128 -6.84 -4.57 -11.64
N ALA A 129 -6.05 -3.93 -12.50
CA ALA A 129 -6.41 -2.66 -13.15
C ALA A 129 -7.31 -2.84 -14.38
N ALA A 130 -7.22 -3.98 -15.08
CA ALA A 130 -7.96 -4.28 -16.31
C ALA A 130 -9.46 -3.92 -16.27
N PRO A 131 -10.26 -4.31 -15.26
CA PRO A 131 -11.68 -3.95 -15.24
C PRO A 131 -11.91 -2.43 -15.18
N PHE A 132 -11.01 -1.66 -14.57
CA PHE A 132 -11.10 -0.21 -14.48
C PHE A 132 -10.66 0.48 -15.77
N VAL A 133 -9.65 -0.09 -16.46
CA VAL A 133 -9.23 0.38 -17.79
C VAL A 133 -10.34 0.17 -18.82
N ILE A 134 -11.07 -0.95 -18.77
CA ILE A 134 -12.26 -1.16 -19.61
C ILE A 134 -13.34 -0.09 -19.35
N LEU A 135 -13.47 0.38 -18.10
CA LEU A 135 -14.38 1.45 -17.72
C LEU A 135 -13.87 2.86 -18.09
N GLY A 136 -12.62 2.97 -18.56
CA GLY A 136 -12.06 4.19 -19.14
C GLY A 136 -10.68 4.57 -18.58
N THR A 137 -10.37 4.26 -17.32
CA THR A 137 -9.05 4.54 -16.74
C THR A 137 -8.77 3.68 -15.52
N SER A 138 -7.53 3.21 -15.40
CA SER A 138 -7.02 2.52 -14.21
C SER A 138 -7.16 3.37 -12.95
N GLY A 139 -7.19 4.71 -13.04
CA GLY A 139 -7.34 5.60 -11.88
C GLY A 139 -8.64 5.37 -11.08
N LEU A 140 -9.69 4.84 -11.71
CA LEU A 140 -10.95 4.47 -11.04
C LEU A 140 -10.74 3.40 -9.95
N GLN A 141 -9.68 2.58 -10.08
CA GLN A 141 -9.34 1.59 -9.08
C GLN A 141 -9.10 2.23 -7.71
N ASN A 142 -8.55 3.45 -7.65
CA ASN A 142 -8.25 4.13 -6.40
C ASN A 142 -9.52 4.31 -5.55
N LEU A 143 -10.62 4.72 -6.17
CA LEU A 143 -11.91 4.87 -5.49
C LEU A 143 -12.46 3.53 -5.01
N ALA A 144 -12.43 2.50 -5.86
CA ALA A 144 -12.94 1.18 -5.53
C ALA A 144 -12.19 0.55 -4.35
N TRP A 145 -10.86 0.59 -4.37
CA TRP A 145 -10.05 -0.01 -3.32
C TRP A 145 -10.12 0.80 -2.01
N LEU A 146 -10.31 2.13 -2.06
CA LEU A 146 -10.60 2.93 -0.87
C LEU A 146 -11.92 2.55 -0.19
N ILE A 147 -12.97 2.27 -0.99
CA ILE A 147 -14.25 1.76 -0.47
C ILE A 147 -14.04 0.42 0.23
N MET A 148 -13.29 -0.50 -0.40
CA MET A 148 -12.99 -1.81 0.18
C MET A 148 -12.14 -1.70 1.46
N PHE A 149 -11.21 -0.75 1.51
CA PHE A 149 -10.42 -0.45 2.70
C PHE A 149 -11.31 0.00 3.86
N PHE A 150 -12.21 0.96 3.62
CA PHE A 150 -13.17 1.42 4.62
C PHE A 150 -14.11 0.30 5.09
N PHE A 151 -14.59 -0.54 4.16
CA PHE A 151 -15.41 -1.70 4.51
C PHE A 151 -14.68 -2.66 5.45
N VAL A 152 -13.40 -2.96 5.18
CA VAL A 152 -12.59 -3.83 6.05
C VAL A 152 -12.31 -3.18 7.40
N LEU A 153 -12.09 -1.86 7.46
CA LEU A 153 -12.03 -1.11 8.73
C LEU A 153 -13.33 -1.27 9.54
N CYS A 154 -14.50 -1.09 8.90
CA CYS A 154 -15.80 -1.30 9.54
C CYS A 154 -15.94 -2.71 10.10
N ARG A 155 -15.59 -3.72 9.30
CA ARG A 155 -15.69 -5.12 9.70
C ARG A 155 -14.73 -5.47 10.84
N GLN A 156 -13.52 -4.95 10.80
CA GLN A 156 -12.50 -5.19 11.82
C GLN A 156 -12.88 -4.55 13.16
N LEU A 157 -13.35 -3.30 13.13
CA LEU A 157 -13.65 -2.51 14.34
C LEU A 157 -15.08 -2.75 14.86
N GLY A 158 -15.97 -3.30 14.04
CA GLY A 158 -17.38 -3.52 14.36
C GLY A 158 -18.21 -2.23 14.51
N ARG A 159 -17.64 -1.06 14.19
CA ARG A 159 -18.26 0.26 14.37
C ARG A 159 -17.89 1.19 13.22
N ALA A 160 -18.89 1.70 12.51
CA ALA A 160 -18.70 2.63 11.41
C ALA A 160 -18.11 3.96 11.90
N SER A 161 -18.50 4.41 13.09
CA SER A 161 -17.95 5.62 13.70
C SER A 161 -16.43 5.55 13.93
N ALA A 162 -15.91 4.40 14.37
CA ALA A 162 -14.48 4.20 14.57
C ALA A 162 -13.74 4.06 13.23
N ALA A 163 -14.29 3.29 12.30
CA ALA A 163 -13.75 3.14 10.95
C ALA A 163 -13.63 4.48 10.24
N LEU A 164 -14.65 5.34 10.34
CA LEU A 164 -14.66 6.65 9.71
C LEU A 164 -13.55 7.56 10.26
N ARG A 165 -13.31 7.58 11.57
CA ARG A 165 -12.21 8.39 12.14
C ARG A 165 -10.84 7.98 11.61
N TRP A 166 -10.58 6.67 11.56
CA TRP A 166 -9.31 6.14 11.04
C TRP A 166 -9.17 6.34 9.54
N PHE A 167 -10.27 6.21 8.80
CA PHE A 167 -10.31 6.46 7.37
C PHE A 167 -10.10 7.94 7.04
N LEU A 168 -10.73 8.86 7.78
CA LEU A 168 -10.51 10.30 7.63
C LEU A 168 -9.06 10.68 7.96
N LEU A 169 -8.46 10.08 8.99
CA LEU A 169 -7.04 10.30 9.29
C LEU A 169 -6.14 9.80 8.14
N PHE A 170 -6.48 8.67 7.53
CA PHE A 170 -5.77 8.18 6.35
C PHE A 170 -5.92 9.12 5.14
N LEU A 171 -7.14 9.60 4.86
CA LEU A 171 -7.41 10.59 3.81
C LEU A 171 -6.78 11.95 4.09
N PHE A 172 -6.51 12.28 5.35
CA PHE A 172 -5.79 13.50 5.71
C PHE A 172 -4.33 13.50 5.21
N SER A 173 -3.82 12.38 4.69
CA SER A 173 -2.51 12.30 4.06
C SER A 173 -2.51 12.93 2.65
N PRO A 174 -1.74 14.01 2.40
CA PRO A 174 -1.66 14.67 1.10
C PRO A 174 -1.30 13.73 -0.05
N ILE A 175 -0.43 12.75 0.20
CA ILE A 175 -0.05 11.76 -0.83
C ILE A 175 -1.23 10.87 -1.23
N VAL A 176 -2.16 10.56 -0.31
CA VAL A 176 -3.36 9.76 -0.63
C VAL A 176 -4.27 10.55 -1.54
N LEU A 177 -4.56 11.81 -1.20
CA LEU A 177 -5.41 12.67 -2.04
C LEU A 177 -4.75 12.98 -3.38
N GLN A 178 -3.43 13.19 -3.40
CA GLN A 178 -2.70 13.40 -4.65
C GLN A 178 -2.77 12.17 -5.55
N GLN A 179 -2.61 10.95 -5.03
CA GLN A 179 -2.71 9.75 -5.86
C GLN A 179 -4.14 9.47 -6.34
N VAL A 180 -5.16 9.83 -5.56
CA VAL A 180 -6.54 9.87 -6.07
C VAL A 180 -6.64 10.88 -7.22
N ALA A 181 -6.13 12.08 -7.04
CA ALA A 181 -6.19 13.15 -8.05
C ALA A 181 -5.44 12.80 -9.35
N THR A 182 -4.32 12.09 -9.28
CA THR A 182 -3.47 11.77 -10.43
C THR A 182 -3.70 10.36 -10.97
N GLY A 183 -4.53 9.53 -10.34
CA GLY A 183 -4.73 8.14 -10.74
C GLY A 183 -3.56 7.19 -10.44
N VAL A 184 -2.45 7.70 -9.88
CA VAL A 184 -1.27 6.91 -9.49
C VAL A 184 -1.67 5.79 -8.51
N GLY A 185 -1.09 4.60 -8.67
CA GLY A 185 -1.62 3.38 -8.06
C GLY A 185 -0.95 2.90 -6.77
N HIS A 186 0.03 3.60 -6.18
CA HIS A 186 0.84 3.03 -5.09
C HIS A 186 0.05 2.75 -3.80
N VAL A 187 -0.78 3.71 -3.36
CA VAL A 187 -1.66 3.56 -2.19
C VAL A 187 -2.65 2.42 -2.42
N THR A 188 -3.23 2.39 -3.60
CA THR A 188 -4.19 1.36 -4.00
C THR A 188 -3.56 -0.03 -4.01
N ASN A 189 -2.33 -0.12 -4.49
CA ASN A 189 -1.55 -1.34 -4.49
C ASN A 189 -1.30 -1.87 -3.07
N ALA A 190 -0.88 -0.99 -2.17
CA ALA A 190 -0.74 -1.33 -0.76
C ALA A 190 -2.07 -1.80 -0.14
N ILE A 191 -3.17 -1.13 -0.48
CA ILE A 191 -4.51 -1.48 0.01
C ILE A 191 -4.90 -2.88 -0.44
N TYR A 192 -4.91 -3.20 -1.74
CA TYR A 192 -5.38 -4.53 -2.16
C TYR A 192 -4.49 -5.66 -1.66
N VAL A 193 -3.18 -5.44 -1.50
CA VAL A 193 -2.26 -6.42 -0.88
C VAL A 193 -2.62 -6.64 0.59
N MET A 194 -2.86 -5.55 1.33
CA MET A 194 -3.29 -5.61 2.72
C MET A 194 -4.65 -6.32 2.85
N LEU A 195 -5.60 -6.05 1.95
CA LEU A 195 -6.92 -6.68 1.93
C LEU A 195 -6.83 -8.18 1.62
N GLY A 196 -5.99 -8.58 0.67
CA GLY A 196 -5.72 -10.00 0.39
C GLY A 196 -5.15 -10.73 1.59
N LEU A 197 -4.17 -10.11 2.28
CA LEU A 197 -3.61 -10.66 3.52
C LEU A 197 -4.67 -10.71 4.63
N TRP A 198 -5.47 -9.65 4.79
CA TRP A 198 -6.54 -9.59 5.77
C TRP A 198 -7.56 -10.72 5.54
N TRP A 199 -7.94 -10.97 4.28
CA TRP A 199 -8.84 -12.05 3.94
C TRP A 199 -8.23 -13.41 4.27
N LEU A 200 -6.95 -13.63 3.93
CA LEU A 200 -6.22 -14.86 4.26
C LEU A 200 -6.19 -15.11 5.77
N VAL A 201 -5.88 -14.10 6.58
CA VAL A 201 -5.74 -14.32 8.02
C VAL A 201 -7.09 -14.45 8.74
N THR A 202 -8.18 -13.90 8.19
CA THR A 202 -9.50 -13.90 8.84
C THR A 202 -10.47 -14.95 8.33
N ALA A 203 -10.35 -15.41 7.09
CA ALA A 203 -11.28 -16.39 6.52
C ALA A 203 -11.18 -17.76 7.20
N GLU A 204 -12.28 -18.50 7.26
CA GLU A 204 -12.28 -19.89 7.74
C GLU A 204 -11.57 -20.82 6.75
N ARG A 205 -11.95 -20.73 5.47
CA ARG A 205 -11.30 -21.43 4.36
C ARG A 205 -10.19 -20.58 3.79
N LYS A 206 -8.99 -21.15 3.69
CA LYS A 206 -7.77 -20.38 3.40
C LYS A 206 -7.27 -20.46 1.96
N ILE A 207 -7.67 -21.47 1.18
CA ILE A 207 -7.13 -21.70 -0.18
C ILE A 207 -7.48 -20.54 -1.13
N LEU A 208 -8.76 -20.17 -1.23
CA LEU A 208 -9.19 -19.08 -2.11
C LEU A 208 -8.56 -17.73 -1.70
N PRO A 209 -8.56 -17.33 -0.41
CA PRO A 209 -7.83 -16.15 0.03
C PRO A 209 -6.32 -16.22 -0.24
N ALA A 210 -5.70 -17.39 -0.11
CA ALA A 210 -4.27 -17.56 -0.40
C ALA A 210 -3.97 -17.33 -1.88
N LEU A 211 -4.79 -17.88 -2.77
CA LEU A 211 -4.72 -17.65 -4.22
C LEU A 211 -4.91 -16.17 -4.54
N ALA A 212 -5.97 -15.56 -4.01
CA ALA A 212 -6.28 -14.14 -4.21
C ALA A 212 -5.16 -13.23 -3.69
N TRP A 213 -4.58 -13.55 -2.53
CA TRP A 213 -3.44 -12.80 -2.02
C TRP A 213 -2.22 -12.95 -2.93
N GLY A 214 -1.96 -14.14 -3.49
CA GLY A 214 -0.88 -14.31 -4.46
C GLY A 214 -1.08 -13.50 -5.74
N VAL A 215 -2.33 -13.31 -6.20
CA VAL A 215 -2.64 -12.36 -7.30
C VAL A 215 -2.27 -10.94 -6.91
N THR A 216 -2.60 -10.51 -5.69
CA THR A 216 -2.24 -9.17 -5.22
C THR A 216 -0.74 -9.01 -5.01
N LEU A 217 -0.01 -10.05 -4.60
CA LEU A 217 1.45 -10.02 -4.44
C LEU A 217 2.18 -9.95 -5.78
N ALA A 218 1.58 -10.50 -6.84
CA ALA A 218 2.06 -10.34 -8.21
C ALA A 218 1.86 -8.92 -8.77
N SER A 219 1.69 -7.90 -7.91
CA SER A 219 1.59 -6.50 -8.31
C SER A 219 2.94 -5.78 -8.32
N ARG A 220 3.79 -6.04 -7.31
CA ARG A 220 5.14 -5.48 -7.14
C ARG A 220 6.00 -6.40 -6.26
N ALA A 221 7.28 -6.50 -6.59
CA ALA A 221 8.20 -7.41 -5.92
C ALA A 221 8.41 -7.12 -4.41
N ASN A 222 8.32 -5.86 -3.98
CA ASN A 222 8.49 -5.49 -2.57
C ASN A 222 7.45 -6.15 -1.64
N PHE A 223 6.26 -6.49 -2.16
CA PHE A 223 5.23 -7.14 -1.35
C PHE A 223 5.49 -8.62 -1.11
N LEU A 224 6.35 -9.28 -1.90
CA LEU A 224 6.77 -10.67 -1.65
C LEU A 224 7.44 -10.82 -0.27
N LEU A 225 8.02 -9.74 0.24
CA LEU A 225 8.58 -9.67 1.60
C LEU A 225 7.52 -9.78 2.70
N LEU A 226 6.23 -9.78 2.38
CA LEU A 226 5.17 -10.04 3.35
C LEU A 226 4.90 -11.53 3.56
N ILE A 227 5.39 -12.41 2.67
CA ILE A 227 5.20 -13.87 2.74
C ILE A 227 5.74 -14.45 4.06
N PRO A 228 6.96 -14.13 4.53
CA PRO A 228 7.45 -14.63 5.82
C PRO A 228 6.58 -14.17 6.99
N LEU A 229 6.08 -12.93 6.96
CA LEU A 229 5.22 -12.41 8.03
C LEU A 229 3.87 -13.14 8.09
N ALA A 230 3.27 -13.41 6.93
CA ALA A 230 2.06 -14.24 6.85
C ALA A 230 2.34 -15.66 7.36
N PHE A 231 3.50 -16.25 7.04
CA PHE A 231 3.92 -17.54 7.58
C PHE A 231 3.98 -17.50 9.11
N GLY A 232 4.69 -16.53 9.69
CA GLY A 232 4.83 -16.39 11.15
C GLY A 232 3.47 -16.28 11.85
N TRP A 233 2.58 -15.45 11.30
CA TRP A 233 1.22 -15.28 11.82
C TRP A 233 0.40 -16.59 11.78
N LEU A 234 0.37 -17.26 10.62
CA LEU A 234 -0.42 -18.48 10.43
C LEU A 234 0.17 -19.65 11.21
N ASN A 235 1.49 -19.77 11.26
CA ASN A 235 2.19 -20.84 11.97
C ASN A 235 1.89 -20.80 13.46
N SER A 236 1.86 -19.61 14.05
CA SER A 236 1.52 -19.42 15.46
C SER A 236 0.09 -19.85 15.84
N ARG A 237 -0.81 -20.05 14.86
CA ARG A 237 -2.23 -20.37 15.06
C ARG A 237 -2.67 -21.73 14.54
N TYR A 238 -2.08 -22.17 13.44
CA TYR A 238 -2.50 -23.37 12.70
C TYR A 238 -1.37 -24.38 12.49
N GLY A 239 -0.15 -24.07 12.94
CA GLY A 239 1.04 -24.90 12.76
C GLY A 239 1.65 -24.80 11.36
N TRP A 240 2.86 -25.35 11.23
CA TRP A 240 3.72 -25.09 10.07
C TRP A 240 3.21 -25.74 8.78
N ARG A 241 2.62 -26.95 8.87
CA ARG A 241 2.13 -27.70 7.70
C ARG A 241 0.99 -26.96 6.99
N CYS A 242 -0.01 -26.52 7.76
CA CYS A 242 -1.14 -25.76 7.23
C CYS A 242 -0.67 -24.43 6.64
N SER A 243 0.23 -23.74 7.35
CA SER A 243 0.77 -22.46 6.92
C SER A 243 1.58 -22.57 5.63
N ALA A 244 2.45 -23.59 5.55
CA ALA A 244 3.23 -23.88 4.34
C ALA A 244 2.33 -24.20 3.14
N ASN A 245 1.27 -25.00 3.35
CA ASN A 245 0.31 -25.32 2.29
C ASN A 245 -0.42 -24.09 1.75
N TRP A 246 -0.89 -23.18 2.60
CA TRP A 246 -1.56 -21.96 2.12
C TRP A 246 -0.59 -21.01 1.42
N LEU A 247 0.63 -20.86 1.92
CA LEU A 247 1.64 -20.06 1.22
C LEU A 247 2.11 -20.70 -0.08
N LEU A 248 2.10 -22.03 -0.18
CA LEU A 248 2.34 -22.70 -1.46
C LEU A 248 1.30 -22.27 -2.49
N TRP A 249 0.02 -22.19 -2.14
CA TRP A 249 -1.03 -21.68 -3.03
C TRP A 249 -0.85 -20.19 -3.36
N THR A 250 -0.42 -19.37 -2.41
CA THR A 250 -0.06 -17.96 -2.66
C THR A 250 1.10 -17.84 -3.64
N CYS A 251 2.19 -18.58 -3.43
CA CYS A 251 3.34 -18.58 -4.32
C CYS A 251 2.97 -19.15 -5.70
N PHE A 252 2.12 -20.18 -5.74
CA PHE A 252 1.64 -20.76 -6.99
C PHE A 252 0.87 -19.76 -7.84
N SER A 253 -0.13 -19.06 -7.28
CA SER A 253 -0.88 -18.06 -8.07
C SER A 253 0.00 -16.87 -8.49
N CYS A 254 0.91 -16.42 -7.63
CA CYS A 254 1.87 -15.38 -7.98
C CYS A 254 2.80 -15.82 -9.13
N ALA A 255 3.30 -17.06 -9.09
CA ALA A 255 4.16 -17.62 -10.11
C ALA A 255 3.42 -17.82 -11.44
N VAL A 256 2.21 -18.37 -11.41
CA VAL A 256 1.37 -18.55 -12.61
C VAL A 256 1.13 -17.22 -13.33
N LEU A 257 1.01 -16.11 -12.61
CA LEU A 257 0.84 -14.79 -13.23
C LEU A 257 2.14 -14.15 -13.70
N THR A 258 3.29 -14.47 -13.09
CA THR A 258 4.53 -13.73 -13.33
C THR A 258 5.50 -14.49 -14.23
N VAL A 259 5.67 -15.79 -13.97
CA VAL A 259 6.67 -16.64 -14.61
C VAL A 259 6.44 -16.80 -16.13
N PRO A 260 5.20 -16.96 -16.64
CA PRO A 260 4.98 -17.03 -18.08
C PRO A 260 5.40 -15.76 -18.82
N PHE A 261 5.19 -14.58 -18.23
CA PHE A 261 5.61 -13.31 -18.83
C PHE A 261 7.12 -13.19 -18.87
N TYR A 262 7.80 -13.58 -17.80
CA TYR A 262 9.26 -13.62 -17.77
C TYR A 262 9.84 -14.56 -18.85
N PHE A 263 9.29 -15.77 -18.99
CA PHE A 263 9.80 -16.74 -19.98
C PHE A 263 9.40 -16.42 -21.43
N HIS A 264 8.36 -15.61 -21.64
CA HIS A 264 7.98 -15.17 -22.98
C HIS A 264 9.08 -14.31 -23.61
N ASP A 265 9.59 -13.33 -22.86
CA ASP A 265 10.73 -12.51 -23.27
C ASP A 265 11.48 -11.96 -22.04
N PRO A 266 12.51 -12.68 -21.54
CA PRO A 266 13.26 -12.27 -20.37
C PRO A 266 13.97 -10.92 -20.55
N SER A 267 14.33 -10.58 -21.80
CA SER A 267 15.11 -9.38 -22.11
C SER A 267 14.29 -8.09 -22.04
N ASN A 268 13.00 -8.19 -22.30
CA ASN A 268 12.06 -7.06 -22.25
C ASN A 268 11.15 -7.08 -21.02
N PHE A 269 11.39 -7.97 -20.05
CA PHE A 269 10.60 -8.01 -18.80
C PHE A 269 11.07 -6.92 -17.80
N SER A 270 10.65 -5.69 -18.06
CA SER A 270 10.99 -4.48 -17.30
C SER A 270 10.70 -4.52 -15.79
N PRO A 271 9.73 -5.28 -15.23
CA PRO A 271 9.56 -5.34 -13.78
C PRO A 271 10.75 -5.94 -13.02
N LEU A 272 11.57 -6.79 -13.65
CA LEU A 272 12.82 -7.25 -13.06
C LEU A 272 13.95 -6.24 -13.23
N GLN A 273 13.93 -5.44 -14.30
CA GLN A 273 14.85 -4.32 -14.48
C GLN A 273 14.55 -3.20 -13.46
N ALA A 274 13.37 -3.14 -12.88
CA ALA A 274 13.10 -2.26 -11.73
C ALA A 274 13.93 -2.63 -10.47
N VAL A 275 14.54 -3.83 -10.40
CA VAL A 275 15.58 -4.15 -9.41
C VAL A 275 16.79 -3.22 -9.57
N ASP A 276 16.99 -2.63 -10.75
CA ASP A 276 18.06 -1.67 -11.00
C ASP A 276 17.89 -0.37 -10.19
N ARG A 277 16.69 -0.10 -9.65
CA ARG A 277 16.52 0.98 -8.66
C ARG A 277 17.21 0.72 -7.34
N LEU A 278 17.59 -0.53 -7.04
CA LEU A 278 18.45 -0.84 -5.90
C LEU A 278 19.92 -0.87 -6.32
N SER A 279 20.24 -1.31 -7.55
CA SER A 279 21.61 -1.32 -8.07
C SER A 279 22.15 0.09 -8.38
N GLN A 280 21.29 1.10 -8.57
CA GLN A 280 21.75 2.50 -8.67
C GLN A 280 22.57 2.97 -7.44
N PHE A 281 22.45 2.28 -6.31
CA PHE A 281 23.24 2.58 -5.11
C PHE A 281 24.61 1.89 -5.12
N ASP A 282 24.87 0.97 -6.06
CA ASP A 282 26.15 0.28 -6.20
C ASP A 282 27.28 1.26 -6.55
N ASP A 283 26.94 2.39 -7.20
CA ASP A 283 27.86 3.50 -7.47
C ASP A 283 28.30 4.24 -6.19
N VAL A 284 27.49 4.19 -5.12
CA VAL A 284 27.80 4.83 -3.83
C VAL A 284 28.53 3.85 -2.91
N ILE A 285 28.05 2.61 -2.81
CA ILE A 285 28.66 1.54 -2.02
C ILE A 285 28.62 0.27 -2.89
N PRO A 286 29.77 -0.37 -3.18
CA PRO A 286 29.79 -1.58 -3.97
C PRO A 286 28.84 -2.66 -3.41
N HIS A 287 27.98 -3.21 -4.28
CA HIS A 287 26.98 -4.23 -3.93
C HIS A 287 25.91 -3.77 -2.92
N ALA A 288 25.67 -2.47 -2.78
CA ALA A 288 24.58 -1.93 -1.97
C ALA A 288 23.23 -2.56 -2.33
N GLY A 289 22.91 -2.73 -3.60
CA GLY A 289 21.62 -3.27 -4.03
C GLY A 289 21.33 -4.64 -3.40
N TRP A 290 22.31 -5.54 -3.42
CA TRP A 290 22.23 -6.85 -2.78
C TRP A 290 22.17 -6.77 -1.26
N ALA A 291 22.99 -5.90 -0.64
CA ALA A 291 22.97 -5.70 0.80
C ALA A 291 21.59 -5.22 1.29
N ILE A 292 20.95 -4.32 0.55
CA ILE A 292 19.61 -3.79 0.85
C ILE A 292 18.57 -4.91 0.71
N ALA A 293 18.61 -5.68 -0.38
CA ALA A 293 17.69 -6.79 -0.59
C ALA A 293 17.81 -7.86 0.53
N ILE A 294 19.03 -8.22 0.91
CA ILE A 294 19.31 -9.16 2.01
C ILE A 294 18.80 -8.58 3.34
N LEU A 295 19.02 -7.29 3.60
CA LEU A 295 18.54 -6.64 4.83
C LEU A 295 17.01 -6.63 4.90
N MET A 296 16.33 -6.33 3.78
CA MET A 296 14.87 -6.35 3.69
C MET A 296 14.29 -7.75 3.94
N LEU A 297 14.89 -8.78 3.32
CA LEU A 297 14.51 -10.18 3.54
C LEU A 297 14.78 -10.61 4.98
N SER A 298 15.95 -10.26 5.52
CA SER A 298 16.32 -10.57 6.90
C SER A 298 15.37 -9.92 7.90
N ALA A 299 15.01 -8.65 7.69
CA ALA A 299 14.03 -7.95 8.51
C ALA A 299 12.67 -8.67 8.49
N SER A 300 12.22 -9.11 7.31
CA SER A 300 10.98 -9.88 7.19
C SER A 300 11.03 -11.21 7.95
N ILE A 301 12.11 -11.99 7.80
CA ILE A 301 12.27 -13.29 8.48
C ILE A 301 12.37 -13.11 10.00
N VAL A 302 13.17 -12.14 10.47
CA VAL A 302 13.33 -11.86 11.90
C VAL A 302 11.98 -11.44 12.50
N LEU A 303 11.26 -10.53 11.85
CA LEU A 303 9.95 -10.08 12.31
C LEU A 303 8.89 -11.18 12.23
N ALA A 304 9.00 -12.12 11.29
CA ALA A 304 8.15 -13.32 11.21
C ALA A 304 8.33 -14.25 12.42
N GLY A 305 9.54 -14.32 12.97
CA GLY A 305 9.86 -15.09 14.18
C GLY A 305 9.37 -14.45 15.49
N THR A 306 8.95 -13.18 15.46
CA THR A 306 8.46 -12.49 16.67
C THR A 306 7.06 -12.97 17.07
N PRO A 307 6.72 -13.00 18.37
CA PRO A 307 5.37 -13.40 18.80
C PRO A 307 4.30 -12.42 18.30
N MET A 308 3.48 -12.84 17.33
CA MET A 308 2.36 -12.04 16.80
C MET A 308 1.02 -12.47 17.41
N ARG A 309 0.81 -12.08 18.67
CA ARG A 309 -0.41 -12.47 19.43
C ARG A 309 -1.65 -11.70 19.00
N THR A 310 -1.50 -10.43 18.60
CA THR A 310 -2.62 -9.58 18.19
C THR A 310 -2.51 -9.18 16.73
N ALA A 311 -3.65 -8.89 16.08
CA ALA A 311 -3.67 -8.46 14.67
C ALA A 311 -2.78 -7.22 14.46
N SER A 312 -2.78 -6.30 15.42
CA SER A 312 -1.91 -5.12 15.43
C SER A 312 -0.41 -5.48 15.28
N ASN A 313 0.06 -6.60 15.84
CA ASN A 313 1.45 -7.04 15.67
C ASN A 313 1.77 -7.41 14.21
N LEU A 314 0.86 -8.10 13.52
CA LEU A 314 1.04 -8.47 12.11
C LEU A 314 1.16 -7.20 11.25
N TRP A 315 0.19 -6.30 11.37
CA TRP A 315 0.14 -5.08 10.57
C TRP A 315 1.32 -4.16 10.83
N ARG A 316 1.76 -4.07 12.09
CA ARG A 316 2.97 -3.32 12.45
C ARG A 316 4.19 -3.91 11.75
N ASN A 317 4.35 -5.22 11.79
CA ASN A 317 5.51 -5.87 11.18
C ASN A 317 5.48 -5.73 9.65
N CYS A 318 4.29 -5.77 9.01
CA CYS A 318 4.14 -5.45 7.58
C CYS A 318 4.57 -4.00 7.29
N ALA A 319 4.12 -3.03 8.09
CA ALA A 319 4.51 -1.64 7.94
C ALA A 319 6.03 -1.44 8.06
N LEU A 320 6.66 -2.10 9.06
CA LEU A 320 8.11 -2.02 9.27
C LEU A 320 8.88 -2.58 8.08
N VAL A 321 8.52 -3.76 7.57
CA VAL A 321 9.19 -4.37 6.40
C VAL A 321 9.06 -3.47 5.17
N GLN A 322 7.89 -2.87 4.93
CA GLN A 322 7.68 -1.97 3.80
C GLN A 322 8.35 -0.59 4.00
N ALA A 323 8.65 -0.17 5.23
CA ALA A 323 9.38 1.06 5.52
C ALA A 323 10.89 0.96 5.26
N VAL A 324 11.48 -0.23 5.38
CA VAL A 324 12.94 -0.45 5.14
C VAL A 324 13.43 0.11 3.80
N PRO A 325 12.87 -0.26 2.63
CA PRO A 325 13.34 0.27 1.35
C PRO A 325 13.17 1.78 1.22
N VAL A 326 12.11 2.34 1.82
CA VAL A 326 11.81 3.77 1.78
C VAL A 326 12.87 4.56 2.54
N ILE A 327 13.18 4.13 3.77
CA ILE A 327 14.16 4.78 4.64
C ILE A 327 15.56 4.67 4.02
N ILE A 328 15.96 3.47 3.62
CA ILE A 328 17.29 3.24 3.03
C ILE A 328 17.43 4.02 1.72
N GLY A 329 16.45 3.93 0.82
CA GLY A 329 16.48 4.64 -0.47
C GLY A 329 16.58 6.16 -0.28
N SER A 330 15.85 6.71 0.69
CA SER A 330 15.90 8.14 1.01
C SER A 330 17.27 8.56 1.58
N LEU A 331 17.87 7.74 2.43
CA LEU A 331 19.17 8.02 3.05
C LEU A 331 20.33 7.91 2.04
N LEU A 332 20.36 6.84 1.24
CA LEU A 332 21.42 6.59 0.27
C LEU A 332 21.28 7.49 -0.97
N GLY A 333 20.06 7.69 -1.46
CA GLY A 333 19.79 8.53 -2.63
C GLY A 333 19.85 10.03 -2.33
N ARG A 334 19.80 10.42 -1.05
CA ARG A 334 19.68 11.83 -0.62
C ARG A 334 18.55 12.57 -1.34
N ASP A 335 17.50 11.84 -1.70
CA ASP A 335 16.35 12.33 -2.45
C ASP A 335 15.08 12.08 -1.64
N LEU A 336 14.36 13.17 -1.36
CA LEU A 336 13.07 13.15 -0.67
C LEU A 336 11.98 12.47 -1.51
N GLY A 337 12.19 12.31 -2.83
CA GLY A 337 11.31 11.58 -3.73
C GLY A 337 11.04 10.15 -3.26
N PHE A 338 12.05 9.46 -2.69
CA PHE A 338 11.88 8.11 -2.16
C PHE A 338 10.86 8.02 -1.03
N LEU A 339 10.70 9.10 -0.25
CA LEU A 339 9.74 9.11 0.84
C LEU A 339 8.30 8.92 0.35
N ALA A 340 7.97 9.30 -0.90
CA ALA A 340 6.64 9.08 -1.49
C ALA A 340 6.27 7.58 -1.57
N TYR A 341 7.26 6.68 -1.65
CA TYR A 341 7.04 5.23 -1.57
C TYR A 341 6.61 4.76 -0.18
N GLY A 342 6.62 5.64 0.83
CA GLY A 342 6.03 5.35 2.13
C GLY A 342 4.52 5.10 2.09
N THR A 343 3.88 5.38 0.97
CA THR A 343 2.52 4.91 0.64
C THR A 343 2.36 3.39 0.77
N PHE A 344 3.43 2.61 0.55
CA PHE A 344 3.40 1.15 0.71
C PHE A 344 3.26 0.66 2.14
N PHE A 345 3.64 1.46 3.15
CA PHE A 345 3.44 1.11 4.56
C PHE A 345 2.26 1.84 5.21
N LEU A 346 1.77 2.94 4.62
CA LEU A 346 0.80 3.84 5.26
C LEU A 346 -0.50 3.13 5.68
N CYS A 347 -1.11 2.32 4.80
CA CYS A 347 -2.34 1.61 5.14
C CYS A 347 -2.13 0.61 6.29
N PHE A 348 -0.97 -0.06 6.33
CA PHE A 348 -0.60 -0.96 7.42
C PHE A 348 -0.41 -0.21 8.75
N VAL A 349 0.16 1.01 8.73
CA VAL A 349 0.29 1.86 9.93
C VAL A 349 -1.08 2.24 10.48
N ILE A 350 -2.01 2.69 9.63
CA ILE A 350 -3.37 3.04 10.04
C ILE A 350 -4.09 1.82 10.63
N PHE A 351 -4.00 0.66 9.95
CA PHE A 351 -4.66 -0.55 10.40
C PHE A 351 -4.06 -1.10 11.71
N THR A 352 -2.76 -0.92 11.92
CA THR A 352 -2.08 -1.21 13.20
C THR A 352 -2.65 -0.40 14.35
N ALA A 353 -2.79 0.91 14.16
CA ALA A 353 -3.30 1.82 15.18
C ALA A 353 -4.79 1.56 15.47
N ALA A 354 -5.59 1.37 14.43
CA ALA A 354 -7.01 1.06 14.55
C ALA A 354 -7.27 -0.23 15.34
N THR A 355 -6.51 -1.29 15.06
CA THR A 355 -6.66 -2.58 15.75
C THR A 355 -6.08 -2.60 17.17
N ALA A 356 -5.07 -1.76 17.47
CA ALA A 356 -4.56 -1.60 18.83
C ALA A 356 -5.60 -0.97 19.76
N ASP A 357 -6.24 0.11 19.32
CA ASP A 357 -7.26 0.83 20.09
C ASP A 357 -8.48 -0.05 20.40
N GLN A 358 -8.84 -0.95 19.48
CA GLN A 358 -9.91 -1.93 19.71
C GLN A 358 -9.60 -2.84 20.91
N VAL A 359 -8.38 -3.38 21.00
CA VAL A 359 -7.95 -4.26 22.09
C VAL A 359 -7.95 -3.52 23.43
N GLU A 360 -7.44 -2.28 23.46
CA GLU A 360 -7.46 -1.47 24.68
C GLU A 360 -8.89 -1.20 25.16
N SER A 361 -9.81 -0.90 24.24
CA SER A 361 -11.21 -0.64 24.58
C SER A 361 -11.94 -1.86 25.14
N SER A 362 -11.60 -3.07 24.70
CA SER A 362 -12.15 -4.32 25.24
C SER A 362 -11.59 -4.69 26.61
N SER A 363 -10.36 -4.28 26.94
CA SER A 363 -9.74 -4.58 28.25
C SER A 363 -10.25 -3.70 29.40
N LYS A 364 -10.90 -2.58 29.08
CA LYS A 364 -11.45 -1.61 30.04
C LYS A 364 -12.94 -1.81 30.33
N ARG A 365 -13.58 -2.79 29.69
CA ARG A 365 -14.94 -3.26 30.01
C ARG A 365 -14.81 -4.57 30.76
#